data_AF-A0A561E9C5-F1
#
_entry.id   AF-A0A561E9C5-F1
#
_cell.length_a   1.000
_cell.length_b   1.000
_cell.length_c   1.000
_cell.angle_alpha   90.00
_cell.angle_beta   90.00
_cell.angle_gamma   90.00
#
_symmetry.space_group_name_H-M   'P 1'
#
loop_
_entity.id
_entity.type
_entity.pdbx_description
1 polymer ?
#
loop_
_entity_poly.entity_id
_entity_poly.type
_entity_poly.pdbx_seq_one_letter_code
_entity_poly.pdbx_strand_id
1 'polypeptide(L)'
;MHPSQLSRRVATMVPRLLDVHADAAQPETAEALSAAIERIAEALLRWHDELAGATPPAAAVLAEVATTAPTRIAPTTDLVAQINARELATDTGSLAAGAAALRELAREVRRLIDALPADSPAAADGAAIESALTHLGTAHQELAETLNEQETALRAESAMPQRILERILDAEAVARAAAADTLRS
;
A
#
# COMPACT_ATOMS: atom_id res chain seq x y z
N MET A 1 -7.63 32.13 -4.08
CA MET A 1 -6.22 31.75 -4.31
C MET A 1 -5.91 32.02 -5.77
N HIS A 2 -4.74 32.57 -6.12
CA HIS A 2 -4.43 32.91 -7.51
C HIS A 2 -4.12 31.62 -8.32
N PRO A 3 -4.51 31.48 -9.60
CA PRO A 3 -4.27 30.26 -10.39
C PRO A 3 -2.80 29.81 -10.42
N SER A 4 -1.88 30.77 -10.44
CA SER A 4 -0.42 30.53 -10.37
C SER A 4 0.08 29.99 -9.03
N GLN A 5 -0.70 30.11 -7.95
CA GLN A 5 -0.40 29.49 -6.65
C GLN A 5 -0.94 28.06 -6.58
N LEU A 6 -2.09 27.82 -7.20
CA LEU A 6 -2.68 26.49 -7.34
C LEU A 6 -1.77 25.56 -8.14
N SER A 7 -1.35 25.98 -9.34
CA SER A 7 -0.44 25.18 -10.17
C SER A 7 0.87 24.88 -9.44
N ARG A 8 1.49 25.88 -8.82
CA ARG A 8 2.75 25.69 -8.07
C ARG A 8 2.63 24.66 -6.94
N ARG A 9 1.47 24.57 -6.28
CA ARG A 9 1.20 23.53 -5.29
C ARG A 9 1.11 22.15 -5.94
N VAL A 10 0.38 22.02 -7.04
CA VAL A 10 0.32 20.74 -7.80
C VAL A 10 1.71 20.27 -8.24
N ALA A 11 2.56 21.18 -8.72
CA ALA A 11 3.94 20.83 -9.11
C ALA A 11 4.76 20.22 -7.96
N THR A 12 4.50 20.60 -6.72
CA THR A 12 5.20 20.05 -5.54
C THR A 12 4.70 18.66 -5.15
N MET A 13 3.55 18.23 -5.66
CA MET A 13 2.94 16.94 -5.34
C MET A 13 3.53 15.81 -6.17
N VAL A 14 4.00 16.08 -7.39
CA VAL A 14 4.56 15.07 -8.29
C VAL A 14 5.83 14.42 -7.70
N PRO A 15 6.86 15.17 -7.24
CA PRO A 15 8.02 14.54 -6.58
C PRO A 15 7.62 13.73 -5.35
N ARG A 16 6.70 14.25 -4.53
CA ARG A 16 6.20 13.56 -3.32
C ARG A 16 5.46 12.27 -3.63
N LEU A 17 4.77 12.21 -4.77
CA LEU A 17 4.10 11.00 -5.25
C LEU A 17 5.13 9.97 -5.75
N LEU A 18 6.15 10.41 -6.48
CA LEU A 18 7.23 9.53 -6.96
C LEU A 18 8.13 9.01 -5.83
N ASP A 19 8.21 9.74 -4.71
CA ASP A 19 8.87 9.28 -3.49
C ASP A 19 8.07 8.19 -2.74
N VAL A 20 6.83 7.88 -3.14
CA VAL A 20 6.07 6.77 -2.58
C VAL A 20 6.65 5.47 -3.11
N HIS A 21 7.51 4.84 -2.30
CA HIS A 21 8.09 3.54 -2.62
C HIS A 21 7.14 2.44 -2.18
N ALA A 22 6.78 1.57 -3.12
CA ALA A 22 6.04 0.35 -2.85
C ALA A 22 6.99 -0.85 -2.96
N ASP A 23 7.63 -1.19 -1.85
CA ASP A 23 8.35 -2.47 -1.73
C ASP A 23 7.31 -3.58 -1.59
N ALA A 24 6.70 -3.95 -2.71
CA ALA A 24 5.80 -5.08 -2.78
C ALA A 24 6.59 -6.39 -2.86
N ALA A 25 6.09 -7.41 -2.19
CA ALA A 25 6.64 -8.76 -2.18
C ALA A 25 6.80 -9.38 -3.58
N GLN A 26 5.87 -9.06 -4.49
CA GLN A 26 5.78 -9.66 -5.81
C GLN A 26 6.16 -8.65 -6.89
N PRO A 27 7.05 -9.01 -7.84
CA PRO A 27 7.46 -8.13 -8.94
C PRO A 27 6.27 -7.57 -9.73
N GLU A 28 5.25 -8.40 -10.01
CA GLU A 28 4.07 -7.98 -10.77
C GLU A 28 3.23 -6.96 -9.99
N THR A 29 3.17 -7.10 -8.65
CA THR A 29 2.48 -6.13 -7.79
C THR A 29 3.28 -4.83 -7.73
N ALA A 30 4.61 -4.91 -7.59
CA ALA A 30 5.48 -3.73 -7.60
C ALA A 30 5.37 -2.96 -8.93
N GLU A 31 5.38 -3.67 -10.06
CA GLU A 31 5.22 -3.08 -11.39
C GLU A 31 3.85 -2.42 -11.56
N ALA A 32 2.77 -3.09 -11.14
CA ALA A 32 1.42 -2.53 -11.19
C ALA A 32 1.27 -1.27 -10.32
N LEU A 33 1.87 -1.25 -9.12
CA LEU A 33 1.87 -0.09 -8.23
C LEU A 33 2.70 1.06 -8.83
N SER A 34 3.88 0.78 -9.38
CA SER A 34 4.70 1.77 -10.08
C SER A 34 3.96 2.39 -11.26
N ALA A 35 3.36 1.56 -12.12
CA ALA A 35 2.58 2.02 -13.26
C ALA A 35 1.34 2.84 -12.84
N ALA A 36 0.72 2.55 -11.69
CA ALA A 36 -0.35 3.37 -11.15
C ALA A 36 0.17 4.74 -10.66
N ILE A 37 1.29 4.76 -9.93
CA ILE A 37 1.93 5.99 -9.45
C ILE A 37 2.33 6.90 -10.62
N GLU A 38 2.96 6.34 -11.66
CA GLU A 38 3.37 7.08 -12.87
C GLU A 38 2.18 7.72 -13.59
N ARG A 39 1.07 6.99 -13.74
CA ARG A 39 -0.14 7.51 -14.39
C ARG A 39 -0.82 8.61 -13.58
N ILE A 40 -0.83 8.49 -12.25
CA ILE A 40 -1.32 9.57 -11.37
C ILE A 40 -0.39 10.79 -11.45
N ALA A 41 0.93 10.59 -11.50
CA ALA A 41 1.90 11.67 -11.67
C ALA A 41 1.68 12.42 -13.00
N GLU A 42 1.45 11.69 -14.09
CA GLU A 42 1.12 12.29 -15.38
C GLU A 42 -0.20 13.07 -15.34
N ALA A 43 -1.22 12.53 -14.68
CA ALA A 43 -2.49 13.24 -14.47
C ALA A 43 -2.31 14.53 -13.65
N LEU A 44 -1.50 14.52 -12.59
CA LEU A 44 -1.15 15.71 -11.82
C LEU A 44 -0.41 16.76 -12.66
N LEU A 45 0.50 16.36 -13.55
CA LEU A 45 1.19 17.28 -14.45
C LEU A 45 0.23 17.94 -15.46
N ARG A 46 -0.70 17.16 -16.03
CA ARG A 46 -1.72 17.74 -16.92
C ARG A 46 -2.64 18.70 -16.19
N TRP A 47 -3.06 18.34 -14.98
CA TRP A 47 -3.88 19.22 -14.14
C TRP A 47 -3.12 20.50 -13.74
N HIS A 48 -1.82 20.40 -13.48
CA HIS A 48 -0.95 21.57 -13.30
C HIS A 48 -1.00 22.51 -14.51
N ASP A 49 -0.86 21.97 -15.72
CA ASP A 49 -0.83 22.76 -16.96
C ASP A 49 -2.18 23.43 -17.22
N GLU A 50 -3.28 22.72 -17.00
CA GLU A 50 -4.63 23.27 -17.08
C GLU A 50 -4.82 24.43 -16.11
N LEU A 51 -4.43 24.26 -14.83
CA LEU A 51 -4.50 25.31 -13.81
C LEU A 51 -3.59 26.51 -14.10
N ALA A 52 -2.48 26.29 -14.82
CA ALA A 52 -1.60 27.34 -15.28
C ALA A 52 -2.17 28.13 -16.47
N GLY A 53 -3.31 27.71 -17.03
CA GLY A 53 -3.91 28.31 -18.22
C GLY A 53 -3.17 27.97 -19.51
N ALA A 54 -2.30 26.95 -19.49
CA ALA A 54 -1.77 26.34 -20.71
C ALA A 54 -2.87 25.43 -21.28
N THR A 55 -3.46 25.82 -22.40
CA THR A 55 -4.61 25.17 -23.06
C THR A 55 -4.50 23.63 -23.19
N PRO A 56 -5.51 22.82 -22.76
CA PRO A 56 -5.59 21.36 -23.05
C PRO A 56 -7.00 20.93 -23.63
N PRO A 57 -7.34 19.64 -23.95
CA PRO A 57 -6.62 18.36 -23.72
C PRO A 57 -6.68 17.29 -24.85
N ALA A 58 -5.84 16.25 -24.79
CA ALA A 58 -6.20 14.93 -25.35
C ALA A 58 -6.93 14.13 -24.25
N ALA A 59 -8.26 14.19 -24.25
CA ALA A 59 -9.16 13.60 -23.23
C ALA A 59 -9.06 12.06 -23.05
N ALA A 60 -8.16 11.39 -23.75
CA ALA A 60 -8.10 9.93 -23.81
C ALA A 60 -7.50 9.26 -22.56
N VAL A 61 -6.67 9.96 -21.78
CA VAL A 61 -5.87 9.30 -20.72
C VAL A 61 -6.52 9.35 -19.32
N LEU A 62 -7.45 10.27 -19.06
CA LEU A 62 -8.05 10.44 -17.73
C LEU A 62 -9.10 9.38 -17.37
N ALA A 63 -9.84 8.87 -18.36
CA ALA A 63 -10.78 7.76 -18.16
C ALA A 63 -10.07 6.44 -17.76
N GLU A 64 -8.78 6.31 -18.08
CA GLU A 64 -7.97 5.14 -17.82
C GLU A 64 -7.40 5.12 -16.40
N VAL A 65 -7.17 6.29 -15.79
CA VAL A 65 -6.68 6.43 -14.40
C VAL A 65 -7.75 6.01 -13.38
N ALA A 66 -9.03 6.25 -13.67
CA ALA A 66 -10.13 5.87 -12.78
C ALA A 66 -10.39 4.36 -12.71
N THR A 67 -9.93 3.59 -13.69
CA THR A 67 -10.24 2.16 -13.85
C THR A 67 -9.12 1.20 -13.47
N THR A 68 -7.96 1.71 -13.05
CA THR A 68 -6.74 0.90 -12.92
C THR A 68 -6.11 0.86 -11.54
N ALA A 69 -6.94 1.00 -10.49
CA ALA A 69 -6.58 0.42 -9.20
C ALA A 69 -6.88 -1.10 -9.27
N PRO A 70 -5.91 -1.99 -8.97
CA PRO A 70 -6.18 -3.42 -8.95
C PRO A 70 -7.31 -3.71 -7.94
N THR A 71 -8.45 -4.17 -8.44
CA THR A 71 -9.68 -4.34 -7.66
C THR A 71 -9.59 -5.51 -6.66
N ARG A 72 -8.52 -6.31 -6.75
CA ARG A 72 -8.13 -7.35 -5.81
C ARG A 72 -6.71 -7.78 -6.17
N ILE A 73 -5.74 -7.54 -5.27
CA ILE A 73 -4.50 -8.32 -5.29
C ILE A 73 -4.88 -9.67 -4.70
N ALA A 74 -5.14 -10.67 -5.56
CA ALA A 74 -5.38 -12.02 -5.08
C ALA A 74 -4.08 -12.52 -4.41
N PRO A 75 -4.11 -12.99 -3.15
CA PRO A 75 -2.94 -13.63 -2.57
C PRO A 75 -2.67 -14.90 -3.38
N THR A 76 -1.71 -14.84 -4.30
CA THR A 76 -1.31 -16.02 -5.06
C THR A 76 -0.62 -16.99 -4.11
N THR A 77 -0.80 -18.27 -4.37
CA THR A 77 -0.31 -19.40 -3.57
C THR A 77 1.21 -19.38 -3.35
N ASP A 78 1.92 -18.50 -4.06
CA ASP A 78 3.36 -18.30 -4.03
C ASP A 78 3.83 -17.36 -2.90
N LEU A 79 2.96 -16.52 -2.33
CA LEU A 79 3.34 -15.59 -1.24
C LEU A 79 3.83 -16.36 0.00
N VAL A 80 3.17 -17.47 0.33
CA VAL A 80 3.54 -18.32 1.47
C VAL A 80 4.89 -19.00 1.24
N ALA A 81 5.19 -19.43 0.01
CA ALA A 81 6.48 -20.05 -0.33
C ALA A 81 7.63 -19.04 -0.22
N GLN A 82 7.43 -17.82 -0.74
CA GLN A 82 8.44 -16.77 -0.72
C GLN A 82 8.66 -16.17 0.69
N ILE A 83 7.62 -16.07 1.53
CA ILE A 83 7.76 -15.71 2.96
C ILE A 83 8.56 -16.79 3.70
N ASN A 84 8.25 -18.06 3.48
CA ASN A 84 8.97 -19.18 4.10
C ASN A 84 10.43 -19.29 3.66
N ALA A 85 10.76 -18.86 2.42
CA ALA A 85 12.13 -18.80 1.92
C ALA A 85 12.96 -17.64 2.52
N ARG A 86 12.34 -16.72 3.29
CA ARG A 86 12.93 -15.44 3.73
C ARG A 86 13.42 -14.57 2.56
N GLU A 87 12.86 -14.78 1.38
CA GLU A 87 13.19 -14.03 0.16
C GLU A 87 12.33 -12.75 0.05
N LEU A 88 11.21 -12.66 0.77
CA LEU A 88 10.48 -11.42 0.97
C LEU A 88 11.24 -10.50 1.93
N ALA A 89 11.99 -9.54 1.39
CA ALA A 89 12.33 -8.32 2.09
C ALA A 89 11.14 -7.34 1.99
N THR A 90 9.97 -7.71 2.51
CA THR A 90 8.77 -6.88 2.42
C THR A 90 8.58 -6.12 3.70
N ASP A 91 8.90 -4.83 3.67
CA ASP A 91 8.63 -3.93 4.79
C ASP A 91 7.16 -3.49 4.75
N THR A 92 6.32 -4.20 5.51
CA THR A 92 4.91 -3.81 5.72
C THR A 92 4.78 -2.38 6.25
N GLY A 93 5.81 -1.88 6.95
CA GLY A 93 5.94 -0.48 7.35
C GLY A 93 6.04 0.48 6.17
N SER A 94 6.76 0.11 5.11
CA SER A 94 6.87 0.91 3.89
C SER A 94 5.53 1.01 3.15
N LEU A 95 4.78 -0.08 3.05
CA LEU A 95 3.44 -0.07 2.42
C LEU A 95 2.44 0.77 3.22
N ALA A 96 2.44 0.68 4.56
CA ALA A 96 1.59 1.50 5.42
C ALA A 96 1.99 3.00 5.36
N ALA A 97 3.28 3.31 5.30
CA ALA A 97 3.78 4.67 5.11
C ALA A 97 3.37 5.23 3.74
N GLY A 98 3.49 4.43 2.67
CA GLY A 98 3.02 4.78 1.34
C GLY A 98 1.51 5.05 1.30
N ALA A 99 0.70 4.20 1.94
CA ALA A 99 -0.74 4.42 2.09
C ALA A 99 -1.06 5.76 2.77
N ALA A 100 -0.32 6.10 3.84
CA ALA A 100 -0.49 7.37 4.54
C ALA A 100 -0.10 8.58 3.66
N ALA A 101 1.00 8.47 2.90
CA ALA A 101 1.46 9.51 1.98
C ALA A 101 0.42 9.78 0.87
N LEU A 102 -0.10 8.71 0.24
CA LEU A 102 -1.13 8.79 -0.80
C LEU A 102 -2.42 9.46 -0.28
N ARG A 103 -2.85 9.13 0.95
CA ARG A 103 -4.01 9.77 1.59
C ARG A 103 -3.78 11.25 1.88
N GLU A 104 -2.57 11.66 2.29
CA GLU A 104 -2.28 13.08 2.48
C GLU A 104 -2.26 13.84 1.14
N LEU A 105 -1.72 13.24 0.09
CA LEU A 105 -1.78 13.81 -1.26
C LEU A 105 -3.24 13.94 -1.73
N ALA A 106 -4.08 12.93 -1.52
CA ALA A 106 -5.51 12.99 -1.84
C ALA A 106 -6.22 14.14 -1.10
N ARG A 107 -5.98 14.31 0.21
CA ARG A 107 -6.51 15.44 0.98
C ARG A 107 -6.03 16.78 0.46
N GLU A 108 -4.78 16.87 0.02
CA GLU A 108 -4.26 18.10 -0.55
C GLU A 108 -4.90 18.41 -1.91
N VAL A 109 -5.10 17.42 -2.78
CA VAL A 109 -5.87 17.59 -4.02
C VAL A 109 -7.29 18.07 -3.71
N ARG A 110 -7.97 17.46 -2.72
CA ARG A 110 -9.30 17.92 -2.26
C ARG A 110 -9.31 19.39 -1.85
N ARG A 111 -8.33 19.82 -1.03
CA ARG A 111 -8.20 21.24 -0.62
C ARG A 111 -7.98 22.19 -1.81
N LEU A 112 -7.31 21.73 -2.86
CA LEU A 112 -7.10 22.52 -4.08
C LEU A 112 -8.39 22.60 -4.90
N ILE A 113 -9.14 21.51 -5.03
CA ILE A 113 -10.47 21.48 -5.66
C ILE A 113 -11.41 22.46 -4.97
N ASP A 114 -11.49 22.43 -3.63
CA ASP A 114 -12.38 23.28 -2.85
C ASP A 114 -12.05 24.78 -2.98
N ALA A 115 -10.84 25.11 -3.46
CA ALA A 115 -10.40 26.47 -3.70
C ALA A 115 -10.62 26.94 -5.16
N LEU A 116 -11.11 26.06 -6.04
CA LEU A 116 -11.49 26.40 -7.41
C LEU A 116 -12.91 26.98 -7.46
N PRO A 117 -13.22 27.77 -8.51
CA PRO A 117 -14.61 28.13 -8.82
C PRO A 117 -15.48 26.88 -9.03
N ALA A 118 -16.75 26.96 -8.61
CA ALA A 118 -17.69 25.83 -8.66
C ALA A 118 -17.96 25.29 -10.08
N ASP A 119 -17.71 26.11 -11.10
CA ASP A 119 -17.86 25.84 -12.53
C ASP A 119 -16.54 25.50 -13.22
N SER A 120 -15.45 25.31 -12.47
CA SER A 120 -14.14 25.02 -13.04
C SER A 120 -14.08 23.59 -13.61
N PRO A 121 -13.76 23.39 -14.91
CA PRO A 121 -13.57 22.06 -15.47
C PRO A 121 -12.42 21.30 -14.80
N ALA A 122 -11.38 22.01 -14.37
CA ALA A 122 -10.25 21.48 -13.61
C ALA A 122 -10.67 20.83 -12.27
N ALA A 123 -11.85 21.15 -11.73
CA ALA A 123 -12.35 20.49 -10.52
C ALA A 123 -12.70 19.01 -10.76
N ALA A 124 -13.17 18.66 -11.96
CA ALA A 124 -13.51 17.28 -12.32
C ALA A 124 -12.24 16.42 -12.44
N ASP A 125 -11.21 16.93 -13.10
CA ASP A 125 -9.91 16.24 -13.25
C ASP A 125 -9.22 16.09 -11.89
N GLY A 126 -9.23 17.14 -11.07
CA GLY A 126 -8.77 17.06 -9.68
C GLY A 126 -9.51 15.99 -8.88
N ALA A 127 -10.83 15.87 -9.03
CA ALA A 127 -11.63 14.86 -8.32
C ALA A 127 -11.29 13.43 -8.77
N ALA A 128 -10.99 13.22 -10.06
CA ALA A 128 -10.53 11.92 -10.56
C ALA A 128 -9.16 11.55 -9.97
N ILE A 129 -8.24 12.51 -9.87
CA ILE A 129 -6.91 12.31 -9.26
C ILE A 129 -7.05 11.99 -7.76
N GLU A 130 -7.88 12.73 -7.03
CA GLU A 130 -8.12 12.50 -5.61
C GLU A 130 -8.71 11.11 -5.33
N SER A 131 -9.65 10.67 -6.16
CA SER A 131 -10.23 9.33 -6.12
C SER A 131 -9.17 8.25 -6.38
N ALA A 132 -8.34 8.43 -7.41
CA ALA A 132 -7.26 7.49 -7.75
C ALA A 132 -6.22 7.36 -6.62
N LEU A 133 -5.79 8.49 -6.04
CA LEU A 133 -4.89 8.51 -4.87
C LEU A 133 -5.50 7.80 -3.67
N THR A 134 -6.80 8.02 -3.42
CA THR A 134 -7.54 7.39 -2.32
C THR A 134 -7.63 5.88 -2.52
N HIS A 135 -8.02 5.43 -3.71
CA HIS A 135 -8.07 4.00 -4.04
C HIS A 135 -6.70 3.33 -3.94
N LEU A 136 -5.64 3.97 -4.47
CA LEU A 136 -4.29 3.43 -4.39
C LEU A 136 -3.79 3.36 -2.94
N GLY A 137 -4.10 4.37 -2.12
CA GLY A 137 -3.78 4.37 -0.69
C GLY A 137 -4.53 3.29 0.09
N THR A 138 -5.79 3.02 -0.25
CA THR A 138 -6.55 1.88 0.31
C THR A 138 -5.93 0.56 -0.10
N ALA A 139 -5.58 0.37 -1.37
CA ALA A 139 -4.94 -0.86 -1.85
C ALA A 139 -3.59 -1.12 -1.15
N HIS A 140 -2.76 -0.09 -0.93
CA HIS A 140 -1.51 -0.22 -0.15
C HIS A 140 -1.77 -0.66 1.29
N GLN A 141 -2.79 -0.10 1.93
CA GLN A 141 -3.16 -0.46 3.30
C GLN A 141 -3.65 -1.91 3.39
N GLU A 142 -4.54 -2.32 2.48
CA GLU A 142 -5.06 -3.68 2.41
C GLU A 142 -3.93 -4.69 2.17
N LEU A 143 -2.96 -4.35 1.31
CA LEU A 143 -1.78 -5.18 1.07
C LEU A 143 -0.90 -5.28 2.33
N ALA A 144 -0.65 -4.17 3.02
CA ALA A 144 0.11 -4.16 4.27
C ALA A 144 -0.57 -5.00 5.36
N GLU A 145 -1.89 -4.89 5.50
CA GLU A 145 -2.69 -5.67 6.45
C GLU A 145 -2.66 -7.16 6.10
N THR A 146 -2.87 -7.52 4.84
CA THR A 146 -2.81 -8.91 4.36
C THR A 146 -1.45 -9.53 4.64
N LEU A 147 -0.36 -8.81 4.35
CA LEU A 147 1.00 -9.28 4.61
C LEU A 147 1.27 -9.46 6.10
N ASN A 148 0.83 -8.52 6.94
CA ASN A 148 0.99 -8.60 8.38
C ASN A 148 0.17 -9.76 9.01
N GLU A 149 -1.04 -10.00 8.51
CA GLU A 149 -1.86 -11.15 8.90
C GLU A 149 -1.18 -12.48 8.53
N GLN A 150 -0.65 -12.57 7.30
CA GLN A 150 0.07 -13.76 6.85
C GLN A 150 1.37 -13.99 7.63
N GLU A 151 2.15 -12.95 7.90
CA GLU A 151 3.34 -13.06 8.72
C GLU A 151 3.02 -13.52 10.15
N THR A 152 1.93 -12.99 10.72
CA THR A 152 1.45 -13.40 12.06
C THR A 152 1.01 -14.86 12.07
N ALA A 153 0.27 -15.30 11.05
CA ALA A 153 -0.17 -16.69 10.91
C ALA A 153 1.03 -17.65 10.78
N LEU A 154 2.02 -17.30 9.94
CA LEU A 154 3.23 -18.10 9.74
C LEU A 154 4.10 -18.19 11.00
N ARG A 155 4.23 -17.10 11.77
CA ARG A 155 4.90 -17.13 13.08
C ARG A 155 4.17 -18.03 14.06
N ALA A 156 2.83 -18.01 14.07
CA ALA A 156 2.02 -18.86 14.94
C ALA A 156 2.13 -20.35 14.57
N GLU A 157 2.12 -20.67 13.28
CA GLU A 157 2.30 -22.03 12.76
C GLU A 157 3.71 -22.56 13.03
N SER A 158 4.74 -21.74 12.84
CA SER A 158 6.14 -22.09 13.13
C SER A 158 6.42 -22.31 14.63
N ALA A 159 5.67 -21.64 15.51
CA ALA A 159 5.77 -21.83 16.96
C ALA A 159 5.05 -23.10 17.46
N MET A 160 4.16 -23.70 16.65
CA MET A 160 3.36 -24.85 17.06
C MET A 160 4.21 -26.11 17.32
N PRO A 161 5.15 -26.49 16.44
CA PRO A 161 6.06 -27.63 16.67
C PRO A 161 6.94 -27.43 17.91
N GLN A 162 7.41 -26.21 18.17
CA GLN A 162 8.22 -25.89 19.35
C GLN A 162 7.43 -26.06 20.65
N ARG A 163 6.20 -25.54 20.72
CA ARG A 163 5.32 -25.72 21.89
C ARG A 163 4.93 -27.19 22.12
N ILE A 164 4.76 -27.97 21.05
CA ILE A 164 4.52 -29.41 21.15
C ILE A 164 5.75 -30.11 21.71
N LEU A 165 6.95 -29.77 21.22
CA LEU A 165 8.20 -30.33 21.70
C LEU A 165 8.44 -29.98 23.18
N GLU A 166 8.25 -28.72 23.57
CA GLU A 166 8.34 -28.28 24.97
C GLU A 166 7.37 -29.05 25.88
N ARG A 167 6.11 -29.22 25.47
CA ARG A 167 5.13 -30.02 26.22
C ARG A 167 5.51 -31.49 26.34
N ILE A 168 6.12 -32.08 25.30
CA ILE A 168 6.60 -33.46 25.34
C ILE A 168 7.77 -33.58 26.34
N LEU A 169 8.73 -32.65 26.28
CA LEU A 169 9.88 -32.64 27.18
C LEU A 169 9.46 -32.42 28.65
N ASP A 170 8.51 -31.53 28.90
CA ASP A 170 7.95 -31.31 30.24
C ASP A 170 7.22 -32.55 30.76
N ALA A 171 6.41 -33.20 29.93
CA ALA A 171 5.71 -34.44 30.29
C ALA A 171 6.71 -35.57 30.60
N GLU A 172 7.81 -35.66 29.84
CA GLU A 172 8.86 -36.64 30.07
C GLU A 172 9.63 -36.36 31.37
N ALA A 173 9.92 -35.09 31.68
CA ALA A 173 10.56 -34.69 32.92
C ALA A 173 9.70 -35.04 34.14
N VAL A 174 8.39 -34.78 34.08
CA VAL A 174 7.43 -35.15 35.12
C VAL A 174 7.36 -36.68 35.30
N ALA A 175 7.32 -37.44 34.20
CA ALA A 175 7.29 -38.90 34.25
C ALA A 175 8.57 -39.49 34.88
N ARG A 176 9.75 -38.95 34.53
CA ARG A 176 11.03 -39.37 35.12
C ARG A 176 11.11 -39.06 36.62
N ALA A 177 10.61 -37.90 37.04
CA ALA A 177 10.56 -37.54 38.46
C ALA A 177 9.67 -38.50 39.27
N ALA A 178 8.47 -38.81 38.76
CA ALA A 178 7.56 -39.77 39.39
C ALA A 178 8.12 -41.20 39.47
N ALA A 179 8.81 -41.65 38.43
CA ALA A 179 9.47 -42.96 38.42
C ALA A 179 10.63 -43.04 39.45
N ALA A 180 11.40 -41.95 39.60
CA ALA A 180 12.50 -41.89 40.57
C ALA A 180 12.00 -41.93 42.02
N ASP A 181 10.86 -41.31 42.33
CA ASP A 181 10.27 -41.36 43.68
C ASP A 181 9.68 -42.75 44.00
N THR A 182 9.11 -43.43 43.00
CA THR A 182 8.61 -44.80 43.16
C THR A 182 9.74 -45.79 43.47
N LEU A 183 10.95 -45.58 42.93
CA LEU A 183 12.12 -46.45 43.16
C LEU A 183 12.85 -46.19 44.49
N ARG A 184 12.56 -45.08 45.17
CA ARG A 184 13.12 -44.75 46.50
C ARG A 184 12.23 -45.15 47.67
N SER A 185 10.99 -45.54 47.40
CA SER A 185 9.98 -45.97 48.38
C SER A 185 9.97 -47.48 48.56
#